data_AF-A0A7I7STR7-F1
#
_entry.id   AF-A0A7I7STR7-F1
#
_cell.length_a   1.000
_cell.length_b   1.000
_cell.length_c   1.000
_cell.angle_alpha   90.00
_cell.angle_beta   90.00
_cell.angle_gamma   90.00
#
_symmetry.space_group_name_H-M   'P 1'
#
loop_
_entity.id
_entity.type
_entity.pdbx_description
1 polymer ?
#
loop_
_entity_poly.entity_id
_entity_poly.type
_entity_poly.pdbx_seq_one_letter_code
_entity_poly.pdbx_strand_id
1 'polypeptide(L)'
;MKSIAAVSRVKVSADGHGVVSHAGMGMLRELAELSGLSAGVTAALADTYRGPWIYPPGAVFADLAAAVADGATCIDGVGQSCGDREHVFGPAASTTTMWRLVDERIDAAHLPAIRAARSDARAAAWAAGAAPAGDGWLHIDMDATITIDHSDNKQNAAATWKKTYGHHPLLAFFGPPRGRRR
;
A
#
# COMPACT_ATOMS: atom_id res chain seq x y z
N MET A 1 -12.66 24.36 16.99
CA MET A 1 -12.42 22.92 16.81
C MET A 1 -11.90 22.71 15.40
N LYS A 2 -10.63 22.31 15.23
CA LYS A 2 -10.09 21.98 13.90
C LYS A 2 -10.67 20.62 13.49
N SER A 3 -11.39 20.58 12.38
CA SER A 3 -11.84 19.33 11.76
C SER A 3 -10.61 18.52 11.35
N ILE A 4 -10.48 17.30 11.88
CA ILE A 4 -9.36 16.38 11.62
C ILE A 4 -9.62 15.50 10.39
N ALA A 5 -10.87 15.37 9.96
CA ALA A 5 -11.20 14.43 8.89
C ALA A 5 -10.99 15.06 7.51
N ALA A 6 -10.10 14.44 6.72
CA ALA A 6 -9.95 14.72 5.29
C ALA A 6 -11.11 14.13 4.47
N VAL A 7 -12.01 13.35 5.11
CA VAL A 7 -13.09 12.59 4.47
C VAL A 7 -14.39 12.71 5.26
N SER A 8 -15.53 12.66 4.56
CA SER A 8 -16.86 12.67 5.19
C SER A 8 -17.03 11.49 6.16
N ARG A 9 -17.61 11.74 7.34
CA ARG A 9 -17.81 10.71 8.37
C ARG A 9 -18.71 9.59 7.84
N VAL A 10 -18.15 8.40 7.65
CA VAL A 10 -18.88 7.22 7.16
C VAL A 10 -19.72 6.62 8.29
N LYS A 11 -20.98 6.30 8.00
CA LYS A 11 -21.82 5.48 8.89
C LYS A 11 -21.65 4.01 8.48
N VAL A 12 -21.25 3.17 9.43
CA VAL A 12 -21.18 1.71 9.23
C VAL A 12 -22.53 1.11 9.61
N SER A 13 -23.25 0.54 8.64
CA SER A 13 -24.42 -0.32 8.88
C SER A 13 -24.34 -1.56 7.99
N ALA A 14 -24.97 -2.66 8.43
CA ALA A 14 -25.04 -3.90 7.65
C ALA A 14 -26.22 -3.91 6.66
N ASP A 15 -27.11 -2.92 6.77
CA ASP A 15 -28.32 -2.72 5.98
C ASP A 15 -28.53 -1.23 5.66
N GLY A 16 -29.03 -0.92 4.46
CA GLY A 16 -29.25 0.45 4.01
C GLY A 16 -29.28 0.57 2.49
N HIS A 17 -29.69 1.74 2.00
CA HIS A 17 -29.54 2.10 0.58
C HIS A 17 -28.23 2.91 0.43
N GLY A 18 -27.47 2.65 -0.64
CA GLY A 18 -26.16 3.30 -0.86
C GLY A 18 -25.01 2.67 -0.07
N VAL A 19 -25.06 1.36 0.19
CA VAL A 19 -23.98 0.62 0.87
C VAL A 19 -22.75 0.55 -0.04
N VAL A 20 -21.59 0.87 0.52
CA VAL A 20 -20.29 0.77 -0.15
C VAL A 20 -19.48 -0.30 0.55
N SER A 21 -19.24 -1.41 -0.14
CA SER A 21 -18.24 -2.39 0.30
C SER A 21 -16.86 -1.72 0.36
N HIS A 22 -15.99 -2.16 1.27
CA HIS A 22 -14.62 -1.66 1.39
C HIS A 22 -14.46 -0.21 1.86
N ALA A 23 -15.47 0.39 2.52
CA ALA A 23 -15.36 1.75 3.07
C ALA A 23 -14.19 1.95 4.06
N GLY A 24 -13.70 0.87 4.69
CA GLY A 24 -12.53 0.89 5.57
C GLY A 24 -11.23 1.33 4.88
N MET A 25 -11.17 1.29 3.55
CA MET A 25 -10.04 1.79 2.77
C MET A 25 -9.74 3.27 2.97
N GLY A 26 -10.75 4.06 3.36
CA GLY A 26 -10.57 5.48 3.67
C GLY A 26 -9.63 5.67 4.87
N MET A 27 -9.67 4.76 5.85
CA MET A 27 -8.80 4.81 7.03
C MET A 27 -7.33 4.58 6.67
N LEU A 28 -7.03 3.81 5.62
CA LEU A 28 -5.65 3.58 5.18
C LEU A 28 -5.07 4.83 4.50
N ARG A 29 -5.89 5.57 3.76
CA ARG A 29 -5.50 6.86 3.18
C ARG A 29 -5.34 7.93 4.26
N GLU A 30 -6.28 8.00 5.21
CA GLU A 30 -6.13 8.88 6.38
C GLU A 30 -4.87 8.55 7.19
N LEU A 31 -4.54 7.26 7.38
CA LEU A 31 -3.29 6.86 8.04
C LEU A 31 -2.06 7.32 7.27
N ALA A 32 -2.06 7.23 5.93
CA ALA A 32 -0.97 7.72 5.10
C ALA A 32 -0.79 9.25 5.22
N GLU A 33 -1.88 10.01 5.30
CA GLU A 33 -1.83 11.46 5.54
C GLU A 33 -1.35 11.79 6.96
N LEU A 34 -1.94 11.19 7.98
CA LEU A 34 -1.63 11.46 9.40
C LEU A 34 -0.22 11.04 9.79
N SER A 35 0.32 9.99 9.17
CA SER A 35 1.71 9.57 9.36
C SER A 35 2.71 10.42 8.56
N GLY A 36 2.25 11.26 7.63
CA GLY A 36 3.10 12.04 6.73
C GLY A 36 3.69 11.25 5.56
N LEU A 37 3.24 10.01 5.33
CA LEU A 37 3.69 9.18 4.22
C LEU A 37 3.46 9.86 2.87
N SER A 38 2.25 10.37 2.63
CA SER A 38 1.91 11.04 1.37
C SER A 38 2.76 12.28 1.13
N ALA A 39 3.01 13.09 2.17
CA ALA A 39 3.86 14.26 2.07
C ALA A 39 5.33 13.88 1.80
N GLY A 40 5.84 12.87 2.51
CA GLY A 40 7.22 12.40 2.36
C GLY A 40 7.49 11.80 0.96
N VAL A 41 6.57 10.98 0.44
CA VAL A 41 6.69 10.44 -0.92
C VAL A 41 6.55 11.55 -1.97
N THR A 42 5.68 12.53 -1.73
CA THR A 42 5.57 13.68 -2.62
C THR A 42 6.87 14.47 -2.70
N ALA A 43 7.50 14.75 -1.55
CA ALA A 43 8.80 15.42 -1.51
C ALA A 43 9.89 14.59 -2.19
N ALA A 44 9.89 13.27 -1.98
CA ALA A 44 10.87 12.35 -2.57
C ALA A 44 10.80 12.26 -4.09
N LEU A 45 9.67 12.60 -4.70
CA LEU A 45 9.45 12.51 -6.15
C LEU A 45 9.28 13.88 -6.81
N ALA A 46 9.38 14.97 -6.06
CA ALA A 46 9.01 16.30 -6.55
C ALA A 46 9.83 16.74 -7.77
N ASP A 47 11.12 16.37 -7.83
CA ASP A 47 12.05 16.69 -8.91
C ASP A 47 11.77 15.90 -10.20
N THR A 48 11.00 14.82 -10.13
CA THR A 48 10.55 14.06 -11.30
C THR A 48 9.39 14.74 -12.05
N TYR A 49 8.84 15.83 -11.52
CA TYR A 49 7.74 16.60 -12.11
C TYR A 49 8.20 18.01 -12.55
N ARG A 50 7.78 18.43 -13.74
CA ARG A 50 8.14 19.75 -14.31
C ARG A 50 7.18 20.88 -13.90
N GLY A 51 6.13 20.59 -13.14
CA GLY A 51 5.08 21.54 -12.84
C GLY A 51 4.14 21.04 -11.75
N PRO A 52 3.13 21.85 -11.38
CA PRO A 52 2.18 21.47 -10.35
C PRO A 52 1.44 20.19 -10.74
N TRP A 53 1.34 19.28 -9.80
CA TRP A 53 0.58 18.05 -9.95
C TRP A 53 -0.91 18.29 -9.70
N ILE A 54 -1.77 17.66 -10.49
CA ILE A 54 -3.20 17.55 -10.20
C ILE A 54 -3.40 16.60 -9.01
N TYR A 55 -2.73 15.44 -9.06
CA TYR A 55 -2.70 14.45 -8.00
C TYR A 55 -1.29 14.37 -7.42
N PRO A 56 -1.07 14.74 -6.14
CA PRO A 56 0.25 14.63 -5.53
C PRO A 56 0.80 13.20 -5.65
N PRO A 57 2.07 13.00 -6.04
CA PRO A 57 2.63 11.67 -6.24
C PRO A 57 2.50 10.77 -5.01
N GLY A 58 2.64 11.33 -3.81
CA GLY A 58 2.46 10.57 -2.58
C GLY A 58 1.01 10.21 -2.26
N ALA A 59 0.02 11.00 -2.70
CA ALA A 59 -1.38 10.63 -2.61
C ALA A 59 -1.69 9.46 -3.55
N VAL A 60 -1.22 9.53 -4.81
CA VAL A 60 -1.37 8.41 -5.77
C VAL A 60 -0.65 7.14 -5.27
N PHE A 61 0.49 7.29 -4.61
CA PHE A 61 1.19 6.19 -3.96
C PHE A 61 0.37 5.57 -2.81
N ALA A 62 -0.26 6.39 -1.97
CA ALA A 62 -1.14 5.92 -0.91
C ALA A 62 -2.37 5.18 -1.47
N ASP A 63 -2.91 5.63 -2.60
CA ASP A 63 -4.05 5.00 -3.29
C ASP A 63 -3.70 3.61 -3.80
N LEU A 64 -2.53 3.46 -4.41
CA LEU A 64 -2.00 2.17 -4.86
C LEU A 64 -1.80 1.23 -3.66
N ALA A 65 -1.17 1.72 -2.59
CA ALA A 65 -0.93 0.91 -1.39
C ALA A 65 -2.25 0.49 -0.71
N ALA A 66 -3.21 1.39 -0.64
CA ALA A 66 -4.56 1.13 -0.17
C ALA A 66 -5.20 0.04 -1.04
N ALA A 67 -5.31 0.22 -2.36
CA ALA A 67 -5.96 -0.77 -3.20
C ALA A 67 -5.30 -2.16 -3.15
N VAL A 68 -3.97 -2.24 -3.01
CA VAL A 68 -3.28 -3.53 -2.77
C VAL A 68 -3.73 -4.15 -1.43
N ALA A 69 -3.85 -3.35 -0.37
CA ALA A 69 -4.41 -3.81 0.91
C ALA A 69 -5.89 -4.22 0.81
N ASP A 70 -6.64 -3.65 -0.14
CA ASP A 70 -8.02 -4.03 -0.47
C ASP A 70 -8.11 -5.33 -1.30
N GLY A 71 -6.97 -5.86 -1.77
CA GLY A 71 -6.88 -7.08 -2.57
C GLY A 71 -6.70 -6.84 -4.07
N ALA A 72 -6.40 -5.63 -4.52
CA ALA A 72 -6.07 -5.38 -5.92
C ALA A 72 -4.78 -6.12 -6.32
N THR A 73 -4.85 -6.83 -7.45
CA THR A 73 -3.73 -7.61 -8.00
C THR A 73 -3.09 -6.97 -9.24
N CYS A 74 -3.69 -5.89 -9.76
CA CYS A 74 -3.17 -5.10 -10.89
C CYS A 74 -3.57 -3.62 -10.77
N ILE A 75 -2.87 -2.75 -11.49
CA ILE A 75 -3.11 -1.29 -11.49
C ILE A 75 -4.50 -0.95 -12.06
N ASP A 76 -5.00 -1.72 -13.03
CA ASP A 76 -6.35 -1.52 -13.55
C ASP A 76 -7.43 -1.72 -12.47
N GLY A 77 -7.24 -2.73 -11.60
CA GLY A 77 -8.10 -2.99 -10.44
C GLY A 77 -8.05 -1.87 -9.39
N VAL A 78 -6.92 -1.16 -9.28
CA VAL A 78 -6.79 0.04 -8.45
C VAL A 78 -7.63 1.18 -9.04
N GLY A 79 -7.51 1.42 -10.35
CA GLY A 79 -8.27 2.45 -11.05
C GLY A 79 -9.79 2.26 -10.92
N GLN A 80 -10.27 1.01 -11.06
CA GLN A 80 -11.68 0.67 -10.83
C GLN A 80 -12.09 0.88 -9.37
N SER A 81 -11.31 0.37 -8.42
CA SER A 81 -11.65 0.45 -6.99
C SER A 81 -11.70 1.88 -6.44
N CYS A 82 -10.82 2.76 -6.93
CA CYS A 82 -10.79 4.16 -6.52
C CYS A 82 -11.83 4.99 -7.27
N GLY A 83 -12.01 4.76 -8.58
CA GLY A 83 -12.95 5.49 -9.42
C GLY A 83 -14.42 5.19 -9.10
N ASP A 84 -14.79 3.92 -8.90
CA ASP A 84 -16.18 3.51 -8.62
C ASP A 84 -16.69 4.03 -7.26
N ARG A 85 -15.79 4.56 -6.43
CA ARG A 85 -16.02 4.93 -5.03
C ARG A 85 -15.60 6.36 -4.72
N GLU A 86 -15.59 7.24 -5.73
CA GLU A 86 -15.22 8.67 -5.61
C GLU A 86 -16.00 9.39 -4.50
N HIS A 87 -17.25 8.98 -4.24
CA HIS A 87 -18.07 9.55 -3.17
C HIS A 87 -17.57 9.23 -1.74
N VAL A 88 -16.76 8.18 -1.56
CA VAL A 88 -16.11 7.84 -0.28
C VAL A 88 -14.64 8.25 -0.28
N PHE A 89 -13.98 8.19 -1.44
CA PHE A 89 -12.53 8.34 -1.56
C PHE A 89 -12.10 9.67 -2.18
N GLY A 90 -13.03 10.48 -2.66
CA GLY A 90 -12.71 11.66 -3.45
C GLY A 90 -12.07 11.31 -4.80
N PRO A 91 -11.65 12.32 -5.57
CA PRO A 91 -11.10 12.14 -6.91
C PRO A 91 -9.91 11.18 -6.94
N ALA A 92 -9.93 10.24 -7.87
CA ALA A 92 -8.88 9.26 -8.08
C ALA A 92 -8.06 9.58 -9.33
N ALA A 93 -6.75 9.34 -9.27
CA ALA A 93 -5.90 9.41 -10.45
C ALA A 93 -6.32 8.35 -11.49
N SER A 94 -6.14 8.65 -12.77
CA SER A 94 -6.40 7.66 -13.82
C SER A 94 -5.38 6.51 -13.75
N THR A 95 -5.75 5.35 -14.28
CA THR A 95 -4.87 4.19 -14.45
C THR A 95 -3.55 4.57 -15.14
N THR A 96 -3.59 5.44 -16.16
CA THR A 96 -2.37 5.94 -16.84
C THR A 96 -1.49 6.76 -15.91
N THR A 97 -2.07 7.60 -15.06
CA THR A 97 -1.30 8.38 -14.08
C THR A 97 -0.67 7.47 -13.01
N MET A 98 -1.38 6.43 -12.58
CA MET A 98 -0.86 5.43 -11.65
C MET A 98 0.30 4.64 -12.27
N TRP A 99 0.19 4.20 -13.52
CA TRP A 99 1.28 3.53 -14.24
C TRP A 99 2.51 4.42 -14.37
N ARG A 100 2.33 5.69 -14.76
CA ARG A 100 3.45 6.63 -14.87
C ARG A 100 4.19 6.83 -13.55
N LEU A 101 3.47 6.87 -12.43
CA LEU A 101 4.10 6.94 -11.11
C LEU A 101 5.04 5.75 -10.90
N VAL A 102 4.54 4.53 -11.11
CA VAL A 102 5.30 3.29 -10.85
C VAL A 102 6.44 3.10 -11.84
N ASP A 103 6.19 3.29 -13.13
CA ASP A 103 7.12 2.94 -14.21
C ASP A 103 8.11 4.06 -14.54
N GLU A 104 7.67 5.34 -14.51
CA GLU A 104 8.50 6.46 -14.96
C GLU A 104 9.06 7.33 -13.82
N ARG A 105 8.54 7.23 -12.60
CA ARG A 105 8.91 8.14 -11.49
C ARG A 105 9.58 7.43 -10.32
N ILE A 106 9.16 6.21 -10.00
CA ILE A 106 9.80 5.40 -8.95
C ILE A 106 10.97 4.62 -9.56
N ASP A 107 12.14 5.26 -9.60
CA ASP A 107 13.38 4.66 -10.10
C ASP A 107 14.36 4.32 -8.96
N ALA A 108 15.51 3.74 -9.33
CA ALA A 108 16.56 3.36 -8.39
C ALA A 108 17.15 4.54 -7.60
N ALA A 109 17.15 5.75 -8.17
CA ALA A 109 17.70 6.93 -7.52
C ALA A 109 16.75 7.48 -6.43
N HIS A 110 15.44 7.37 -6.63
CA HIS A 110 14.43 7.87 -5.68
C HIS A 110 14.01 6.82 -4.64
N LEU A 111 14.23 5.53 -4.88
CA LEU A 111 13.91 4.45 -3.94
C LEU A 111 14.44 4.68 -2.50
N PRO A 112 15.68 5.15 -2.28
CA PRO A 112 16.17 5.47 -0.93
C PRO A 112 15.34 6.54 -0.22
N ALA A 113 14.94 7.60 -0.92
CA ALA A 113 14.12 8.67 -0.35
C ALA A 113 12.70 8.19 -0.01
N ILE A 114 12.10 7.34 -0.86
CA ILE A 114 10.81 6.69 -0.57
C ILE A 114 10.93 5.77 0.65
N ARG A 115 12.04 5.02 0.79
CA ARG A 115 12.29 4.19 1.98
C ARG A 115 12.44 5.03 3.25
N ALA A 116 13.07 6.20 3.16
CA ALA A 116 13.16 7.15 4.26
C ALA A 116 11.77 7.68 4.65
N ALA A 117 10.97 8.16 3.69
CA ALA A 117 9.60 8.60 3.92
C ALA A 117 8.73 7.52 4.60
N ARG A 118 8.87 6.26 4.18
CA ARG A 118 8.21 5.11 4.84
C ARG A 118 8.70 4.88 6.27
N SER A 119 9.99 5.07 6.52
CA SER A 119 10.56 4.93 7.86
C SER A 119 10.05 6.01 8.80
N ASP A 120 10.00 7.26 8.34
CA ASP A 120 9.51 8.40 9.11
C ASP A 120 8.02 8.27 9.39
N ALA A 121 7.23 7.88 8.39
CA ALA A 121 5.80 7.60 8.57
C ALA A 121 5.55 6.50 9.60
N ARG A 122 6.38 5.44 9.59
CA ARG A 122 6.30 4.38 10.61
C ARG A 122 6.67 4.91 11.99
N ALA A 123 7.70 5.75 12.12
CA ALA A 123 8.06 6.36 13.39
C ALA A 123 6.93 7.24 13.95
N ALA A 124 6.27 8.03 13.09
CA ALA A 124 5.10 8.82 13.46
C ALA A 124 3.93 7.96 13.92
N ALA A 125 3.61 6.89 13.18
CA ALA A 125 2.56 5.93 13.57
C ALA A 125 2.88 5.25 14.92
N TRP A 126 4.14 4.90 15.15
CA TRP A 126 4.59 4.30 16.42
C TRP A 126 4.45 5.27 17.59
N ALA A 127 4.86 6.53 17.41
CA ALA A 127 4.67 7.57 18.42
C ALA A 127 3.18 7.81 18.72
N ALA A 128 2.30 7.58 17.74
CA ALA A 128 0.85 7.64 17.90
C ALA A 128 0.22 6.37 18.52
N GLY A 129 1.03 5.37 18.91
CA GLY A 129 0.56 4.16 19.59
C GLY A 129 0.36 2.93 18.69
N ALA A 130 0.73 2.98 17.41
CA ALA A 130 0.68 1.82 16.52
C ALA A 130 1.94 0.92 16.63
N ALA A 131 2.84 1.20 17.57
CA ALA A 131 4.03 0.40 17.81
C ALA A 131 3.64 -1.00 18.31
N PRO A 132 4.40 -2.06 17.95
CA PRO A 132 4.32 -3.34 18.65
C PRO A 132 4.51 -3.15 20.16
N ALA A 133 3.85 -3.97 20.98
CA ALA A 133 4.01 -3.93 22.44
C ALA A 133 5.51 -4.04 22.80
N GLY A 134 6.03 -3.06 23.54
CA GLY A 134 7.47 -2.87 23.78
C GLY A 134 8.06 -3.76 24.86
N ASP A 135 7.21 -4.43 25.62
CA ASP A 135 7.50 -5.25 26.78
C ASP A 135 7.39 -6.74 26.42
N GLY A 136 8.20 -7.18 25.46
CA GLY A 136 8.27 -8.59 25.08
C GLY A 136 9.16 -8.87 23.87
N TRP A 137 9.27 -10.17 23.55
CA TRP A 137 9.95 -10.61 22.34
C TRP A 137 9.13 -10.27 21.09
N LEU A 138 9.77 -9.63 20.12
CA LEU A 138 9.22 -9.50 18.78
C LEU A 138 9.31 -10.87 18.09
N HIS A 139 8.16 -11.46 17.77
CA HIS A 139 8.10 -12.71 17.03
C HIS A 139 7.97 -12.40 15.54
N ILE A 140 9.02 -12.73 14.79
CA ILE A 140 9.04 -12.63 13.33
C ILE A 140 9.01 -14.05 12.78
N ASP A 141 7.95 -14.39 12.08
CA ASP A 141 7.84 -15.64 11.34
C ASP A 141 8.48 -15.47 9.96
N MET A 142 9.49 -16.27 9.67
CA MET A 142 10.14 -16.29 8.36
C MET A 142 9.70 -17.52 7.61
N ASP A 143 9.05 -17.33 6.47
CA ASP A 143 8.60 -18.43 5.61
C ASP A 143 8.94 -18.14 4.14
N ALA A 144 9.25 -19.20 3.41
CA ALA A 144 9.55 -19.15 1.99
C ALA A 144 8.35 -19.70 1.21
N THR A 145 7.64 -18.82 0.51
CA THR A 145 6.55 -19.21 -0.39
C THR A 145 7.09 -19.37 -1.80
N ILE A 146 6.64 -20.39 -2.53
CA ILE A 146 6.90 -20.46 -3.97
C ILE A 146 5.84 -19.66 -4.73
N THR A 147 6.28 -18.68 -5.50
CA THR A 147 5.44 -17.99 -6.48
C THR A 147 5.63 -18.71 -7.80
N ILE A 148 4.62 -19.46 -8.22
CA ILE A 148 4.67 -20.23 -9.46
C ILE A 148 4.67 -19.27 -10.65
N ASP A 149 5.62 -19.49 -11.55
CA ASP A 149 5.66 -18.87 -12.87
C ASP A 149 5.53 -19.98 -13.92
N HIS A 150 4.74 -19.73 -14.97
CA HIS A 150 4.51 -20.67 -16.07
C HIS A 150 5.60 -20.54 -17.14
N SER A 151 6.85 -20.61 -16.71
CA SER A 151 8.05 -20.53 -17.55
C SER A 151 8.62 -21.90 -17.91
N ASP A 152 7.90 -23.00 -17.63
CA ASP A 152 8.28 -24.38 -17.90
C ASP A 152 8.63 -24.65 -19.38
N ASN A 153 8.05 -23.87 -20.30
CA ASN A 153 8.30 -23.97 -21.74
C ASN A 153 9.18 -22.82 -22.30
N LYS A 154 9.86 -22.06 -21.43
CA LYS A 154 10.76 -20.98 -21.84
C LYS A 154 12.20 -21.49 -21.92
N GLN A 155 12.94 -21.03 -22.93
CA GLN A 155 14.35 -21.38 -23.10
C GLN A 155 15.16 -20.91 -21.88
N ASN A 156 16.06 -21.77 -21.40
CA ASN A 156 16.91 -21.55 -20.22
C ASN A 156 16.19 -21.40 -18.87
N ALA A 157 14.90 -21.76 -18.78
CA ALA A 157 14.24 -21.88 -17.49
C ALA A 157 14.74 -23.13 -16.74
N ALA A 158 15.05 -22.98 -15.46
CA ALA A 158 15.46 -24.08 -14.58
C ALA A 158 14.44 -24.28 -13.47
N ALA A 159 14.11 -25.54 -13.19
CA ALA A 159 13.22 -25.87 -12.09
C ALA A 159 13.89 -25.60 -10.74
N THR A 160 13.10 -25.18 -9.76
CA THR A 160 13.53 -25.05 -8.36
C THR A 160 13.80 -26.43 -7.74
N TRP A 161 14.35 -26.45 -6.51
CA TRP A 161 14.53 -27.68 -5.73
C TRP A 161 13.23 -28.49 -5.60
N LYS A 162 12.07 -27.82 -5.51
CA LYS A 162 10.75 -28.46 -5.44
C LYS A 162 10.20 -28.88 -6.83
N LYS A 163 11.04 -28.94 -7.86
CA LYS A 163 10.68 -29.34 -9.24
C LYS A 163 9.54 -28.52 -9.84
N THR A 164 9.50 -27.24 -9.51
CA THR A 164 8.50 -26.26 -9.94
C THR A 164 9.21 -25.04 -10.52
N TYR A 165 8.56 -24.25 -11.35
CA TYR A 165 9.15 -23.04 -11.96
C TYR A 165 8.61 -21.78 -11.24
N GLY A 166 9.49 -20.81 -11.02
CA GLY A 166 9.14 -19.55 -10.36
C GLY A 166 10.14 -19.10 -9.30
N HIS A 167 9.69 -18.24 -8.41
CA HIS A 167 10.52 -17.55 -7.41
C HIS A 167 10.21 -18.04 -5.99
N HIS A 168 11.22 -17.96 -5.11
CA HIS A 168 11.08 -18.24 -3.68
C HIS A 168 11.33 -16.96 -2.86
N PRO A 169 10.40 -15.99 -2.84
CA PRO A 169 10.50 -14.87 -1.92
C PRO A 169 10.50 -15.36 -0.47
N LEU A 170 11.45 -14.86 0.31
CA LEU A 170 11.44 -15.00 1.76
C LEU A 170 10.56 -13.88 2.35
N LEU A 171 9.49 -14.27 3.04
CA LEU A 171 8.57 -13.35 3.68
C LEU A 171 8.83 -13.34 5.19
N ALA A 172 8.75 -12.15 5.79
CA ALA A 172 8.90 -11.97 7.23
C ALA A 172 7.62 -11.32 7.78
N PHE A 173 6.87 -12.07 8.57
CA PHE A 173 5.60 -11.63 9.14
C PHE A 173 5.74 -11.35 10.63
N PHE A 174 5.27 -10.19 11.06
CA PHE A 174 5.06 -9.93 12.47
C PHE A 174 3.76 -10.60 12.91
N GLY A 175 3.81 -11.42 13.96
CA GLY A 175 2.64 -12.13 14.47
C GLY A 175 2.74 -12.41 15.96
N PRO A 176 1.61 -12.70 16.62
CA PRO A 176 1.63 -13.19 17.99
C PRO A 176 2.39 -14.52 18.06
N PRO A 177 2.98 -14.88 19.21
CA PRO A 177 3.68 -16.15 19.38
C PRO A 177 2.79 -17.32 18.92
N ARG A 178 3.34 -18.19 18.05
CA ARG A 178 2.67 -19.42 17.60
C ARG A 178 2.32 -20.26 18.84
N GLY A 179 1.04 -20.29 19.20
CA GLY A 179 0.55 -21.03 20.38
C GLY A 179 -0.72 -20.49 21.03
N ARG A 180 -1.02 -19.18 20.88
CA ARG A 180 -2.33 -18.62 21.25
C ARG A 180 -3.22 -18.53 20.01
N ARG A 181 -3.88 -19.64 19.66
CA ARG A 181 -5.13 -19.54 18.90
C ARG A 181 -6.15 -18.87 19.82
N ARG A 182 -6.81 -17.81 19.33
CA ARG A 182 -8.07 -17.35 19.92
C ARG A 182 -9.13 -18.43 19.75
#